data_AF-A0A497QUE2-F1
#
_entry.id   AF-A0A497QUE2-F1
#
_cell.length_a   1.000
_cell.length_b   1.000
_cell.length_c   1.000
_cell.angle_alpha   90.00
_cell.angle_beta   90.00
_cell.angle_gamma   90.00
#
_symmetry.space_group_name_H-M   'P 1'
#
loop_
_entity.id
_entity.type
_entity.pdbx_description
1 polymer ?
#
loop_
_entity_poly.entity_id
_entity_poly.type
_entity_poly.pdbx_seq_one_letter_code
_entity_poly.pdbx_strand_id
1 'polypeptide(L)'
;MPCGLTQIKKVLQLKNEVVKAYLENSKIVISDKDSAQHFFEKYFIGILNDEQNVLELQLEEALFLLDTGKIRLIDKTRNSDVSMKTLLTEKIKNANIWENYIIYYDLRSRGYVVRKGISEEIIYTVYPRGTKPYTAPPKFYVAKLVEGKPLSLYTLRKITQSAKASEKKLVIAVIDRQGDVTYYKVSPMPL
;
A
#
# COMPACT_ATOMS: atom_id res chain seq x y z
N MET A 1 -5.92 42.06 0.43
CA MET A 1 -5.25 40.82 0.85
C MET A 1 -6.27 39.67 0.85
N PRO A 2 -6.35 38.80 -0.16
CA PRO A 2 -7.30 37.69 -0.16
C PRO A 2 -6.60 36.41 0.31
N CYS A 3 -6.57 36.17 1.63
CA CYS A 3 -5.72 35.14 2.26
C CYS A 3 -6.50 34.07 3.06
N GLY A 4 -7.49 33.41 2.45
CA GLY A 4 -8.09 32.24 3.13
C GLY A 4 -9.13 31.48 2.33
N LEU A 5 -9.98 32.20 1.58
CA LEU A 5 -11.04 31.57 0.79
C LEU A 5 -10.51 30.80 -0.44
N THR A 6 -9.34 31.19 -0.97
CA THR A 6 -8.71 30.54 -2.13
C THR A 6 -8.10 29.18 -1.77
N GLN A 7 -7.50 29.05 -0.59
CA GLN A 7 -6.93 27.78 -0.11
C GLN A 7 -8.02 26.75 0.20
N ILE A 8 -9.12 27.18 0.82
CA ILE A 8 -10.25 26.28 1.15
C ILE A 8 -10.94 25.79 -0.13
N LYS A 9 -11.12 26.65 -1.15
CA LYS A 9 -11.66 26.24 -2.45
C LYS A 9 -10.75 25.25 -3.20
N LYS A 10 -9.42 25.40 -3.10
CA LYS A 10 -8.44 24.50 -3.75
C LYS A 10 -8.43 23.10 -3.14
N VAL A 11 -8.58 22.99 -1.81
CA VAL A 11 -8.67 21.70 -1.10
C VAL A 11 -9.98 20.95 -1.43
N LEU A 12 -11.06 21.67 -1.73
CA LEU A 12 -12.35 21.10 -2.14
C LEU A 12 -12.41 20.69 -3.63
N GLN A 13 -11.58 21.28 -4.50
CA GLN A 13 -11.48 20.94 -5.92
C GLN A 13 -10.72 19.62 -6.21
N LEU A 14 -9.82 19.20 -5.32
CA LEU A 14 -9.09 17.92 -5.41
C LEU A 14 -9.99 16.67 -5.22
N LYS A 15 -11.30 16.84 -5.03
CA LYS A 15 -12.23 15.72 -4.82
C LYS A 15 -12.43 14.83 -6.05
N ASN A 16 -12.04 15.25 -7.26
CA ASN A 16 -12.29 14.50 -8.50
C ASN A 16 -11.22 14.68 -9.61
N GLU A 17 -10.09 15.33 -9.34
CA GLU A 17 -9.04 15.45 -10.36
C GLU A 17 -8.10 14.24 -10.33
N VAL A 18 -7.96 13.60 -11.49
CA VAL A 18 -7.01 12.52 -11.71
C VAL A 18 -5.60 13.10 -11.68
N VAL A 19 -4.81 12.72 -10.69
CA VAL A 19 -3.45 13.24 -10.50
C VAL A 19 -2.47 12.53 -11.43
N LYS A 20 -1.53 13.26 -12.04
CA LYS A 20 -0.48 12.65 -12.86
C LYS A 20 0.60 12.03 -11.98
N ALA A 21 0.88 10.75 -12.20
CA ALA A 21 2.02 10.04 -11.67
C ALA A 21 2.98 9.67 -12.81
N TYR A 22 4.26 9.55 -12.51
CA TYR A 22 5.31 9.26 -13.48
C TYR A 22 6.04 7.97 -13.13
N LEU A 23 6.25 7.11 -14.12
CA LEU A 23 7.17 5.98 -14.04
C LEU A 23 8.54 6.47 -14.55
N GLU A 24 9.52 6.55 -13.64
CA GLU A 24 10.89 6.99 -13.93
C GLU A 24 11.90 6.18 -13.11
N ASN A 25 13.00 5.73 -13.72
CA ASN A 25 14.06 4.96 -13.03
C ASN A 25 13.55 3.77 -12.20
N SER A 26 12.54 3.05 -12.71
CA SER A 26 11.83 1.97 -11.99
C SER A 26 11.06 2.38 -10.73
N LYS A 27 10.95 3.68 -10.45
CA LYS A 27 10.12 4.26 -9.38
C LYS A 27 8.85 4.86 -9.97
N ILE A 28 7.80 4.89 -9.15
CA ILE A 28 6.55 5.57 -9.48
C ILE A 28 6.43 6.77 -8.56
N VAL A 29 6.30 7.97 -9.12
CA VAL A 29 6.33 9.21 -8.34
C VAL A 29 5.17 10.14 -8.67
N ILE A 30 4.74 10.92 -7.69
CA ILE A 30 3.87 12.08 -7.89
C ILE A 30 4.70 13.32 -7.60
N SER A 31 4.93 14.15 -8.62
CA SER A 31 5.76 15.36 -8.53
C SER A 31 4.97 16.62 -8.20
N ASP A 32 3.63 16.58 -8.29
CA ASP A 32 2.79 17.70 -7.88
C ASP A 32 2.76 17.79 -6.34
N LYS A 33 3.25 18.90 -5.79
CA LYS A 33 3.45 19.06 -4.34
C LYS A 33 2.14 19.01 -3.56
N ASP A 34 1.11 19.69 -4.04
CA ASP A 34 -0.20 19.74 -3.38
C ASP A 34 -0.83 18.33 -3.32
N SER A 35 -0.77 17.61 -4.44
CA SER A 35 -1.27 16.23 -4.54
C SER A 35 -0.44 15.24 -3.74
N ALA A 36 0.89 15.35 -3.79
CA ALA A 36 1.82 14.53 -3.00
C ALA A 36 1.51 14.64 -1.51
N GLN A 37 1.40 15.88 -1.00
CA GLN A 37 1.05 16.13 0.39
C GLN A 37 -0.35 15.63 0.72
N HIS A 38 -1.32 15.80 -0.20
CA HIS A 38 -2.68 15.28 -0.02
C HIS A 38 -2.72 13.75 0.15
N PHE A 39 -2.04 13.00 -0.73
CA PHE A 39 -1.98 11.54 -0.65
C PHE A 39 -1.25 11.06 0.61
N PHE A 40 -0.18 11.75 0.99
CA PHE A 40 0.59 11.41 2.19
C PHE A 40 -0.19 11.66 3.48
N GLU A 41 -0.77 12.85 3.65
CA GLU A 41 -1.40 13.25 4.92
C GLU A 41 -2.80 12.66 5.12
N LYS A 42 -3.58 12.57 4.03
CA LYS A 42 -4.99 12.16 4.11
C LYS A 42 -5.17 10.66 3.89
N TYR A 43 -4.41 10.09 2.96
CA TYR A 43 -4.52 8.68 2.60
C TYR A 43 -3.37 7.83 3.14
N PHE A 44 -2.30 8.43 3.69
CA PHE A 44 -1.13 7.70 4.19
C PHE A 44 -0.52 6.76 3.16
N ILE A 45 -0.50 7.21 1.91
CA ILE A 45 0.07 6.49 0.75
C ILE A 45 1.41 7.11 0.41
N GLY A 46 2.39 6.26 0.09
CA GLY A 46 3.71 6.66 -0.38
C GLY A 46 4.66 7.11 0.72
N ILE A 47 5.85 7.49 0.29
CA ILE A 47 6.93 8.05 1.12
C ILE A 47 7.35 9.37 0.48
N LEU A 48 7.33 10.45 1.26
CA LEU A 48 7.84 11.73 0.79
C LEU A 48 9.37 11.65 0.68
N ASN A 49 9.87 12.02 -0.48
CA ASN A 49 11.29 12.24 -0.72
C ASN A 49 11.53 13.75 -0.70
N ASP A 50 12.05 14.27 0.41
CA ASP A 50 12.23 15.71 0.64
C ASP A 50 13.27 16.33 -0.29
N GLU A 51 14.29 15.56 -0.73
CA GLU A 51 15.34 16.04 -1.62
C GLU A 51 14.80 16.33 -3.03
N GLN A 52 13.91 15.47 -3.50
CA GLN A 52 13.30 15.57 -4.83
C GLN A 52 11.94 16.28 -4.80
N ASN A 53 11.39 16.53 -3.61
CA ASN A 53 10.06 17.07 -3.38
C ASN A 53 8.97 16.29 -4.15
N VAL A 54 9.09 14.95 -4.15
CA VAL A 54 8.14 14.02 -4.79
C VAL A 54 7.61 13.01 -3.78
N LEU A 55 6.42 12.49 -4.05
CA LEU A 55 5.90 11.32 -3.34
C LEU A 55 6.27 10.05 -4.10
N GLU A 56 7.11 9.21 -3.52
CA GLU A 56 7.43 7.88 -4.06
C GLU A 56 6.36 6.88 -3.66
N LEU A 57 5.80 6.17 -4.63
CA LEU A 57 4.79 5.13 -4.44
C LEU A 57 5.41 3.74 -4.54
N GLN A 58 5.05 2.85 -3.63
CA GLN A 58 5.24 1.42 -3.85
C GLN A 58 4.31 0.95 -4.99
N LEU A 59 4.65 -0.19 -5.60
CA LEU A 59 3.91 -0.70 -6.75
C LEU A 59 2.44 -0.99 -6.41
N GLU A 60 2.17 -1.61 -5.25
CA GLU A 60 0.81 -1.91 -4.80
C GLU A 60 0.00 -0.64 -4.53
N GLU A 61 0.66 0.41 -4.05
CA GLU A 61 0.06 1.73 -3.84
C GLU A 61 -0.33 2.39 -5.17
N ALA A 62 0.59 2.36 -6.14
CA ALA A 62 0.33 2.89 -7.48
C ALA A 62 -0.78 2.12 -8.20
N LEU A 63 -0.78 0.79 -8.13
CA LEU A 63 -1.84 -0.06 -8.68
C LEU A 63 -3.20 0.27 -8.07
N PHE A 64 -3.27 0.45 -6.74
CA PHE A 64 -4.51 0.83 -6.07
C PHE A 64 -5.00 2.22 -6.48
N LEU A 65 -4.11 3.20 -6.61
CA LEU A 65 -4.49 4.53 -7.06
C LEU A 65 -4.93 4.56 -8.53
N LEU A 66 -4.31 3.72 -9.39
CA LEU A 66 -4.72 3.55 -10.78
C LEU A 66 -6.11 2.89 -10.87
N ASP A 67 -6.31 1.80 -10.14
CA ASP A 67 -7.55 1.03 -10.14
C ASP A 67 -8.73 1.85 -9.58
N THR A 68 -8.48 2.67 -8.56
CA THR A 68 -9.48 3.61 -8.02
C THR A 68 -9.63 4.90 -8.84
N GLY A 69 -8.94 5.02 -9.98
CA GLY A 69 -9.04 6.18 -10.87
C GLY A 69 -8.51 7.49 -10.29
N LYS A 70 -7.70 7.44 -9.23
CA LYS A 70 -7.15 8.63 -8.54
C LYS A 70 -5.92 9.18 -9.21
N ILE A 71 -5.20 8.34 -9.95
CA ILE A 71 -4.02 8.76 -10.72
C ILE A 71 -4.08 8.30 -12.16
N ARG A 72 -3.33 9.00 -13.01
CA ARG A 72 -2.96 8.60 -14.37
C ARG A 72 -1.45 8.41 -14.40
N LEU A 73 -0.99 7.22 -14.76
CA LEU A 73 0.44 6.90 -14.80
C LEU A 73 1.00 7.14 -16.20
N ILE A 74 2.10 7.90 -16.28
CA ILE A 74 2.79 8.24 -17.53
C ILE A 74 4.21 7.70 -17.46
N ASP A 75 4.62 6.89 -18.44
CA ASP A 75 6.02 6.48 -18.61
C ASP A 75 6.81 7.62 -19.23
N LYS A 76 7.78 8.20 -18.51
CA LYS A 76 8.60 9.30 -19.04
C LYS A 76 9.53 8.87 -20.18
N THR A 77 9.98 7.61 -20.20
CA THR A 77 10.84 7.09 -21.25
C THR A 77 10.07 6.90 -22.55
N ARG A 78 8.83 6.42 -22.48
CA ARG A 78 7.98 6.16 -23.66
C ARG A 78 7.01 7.30 -23.98
N ASN A 79 6.95 8.32 -23.12
CA ASN A 79 6.01 9.43 -23.17
C ASN A 79 4.56 8.98 -23.45
N SER A 80 4.11 7.92 -22.77
CA SER A 80 2.79 7.31 -23.00
C SER A 80 2.12 6.92 -21.68
N ASP A 81 0.79 6.86 -21.71
CA ASP A 81 0.00 6.39 -20.56
C ASP A 81 0.24 4.91 -20.33
N VAL A 82 0.46 4.55 -19.07
CA VAL A 82 0.63 3.17 -18.62
C VAL A 82 -0.66 2.70 -17.98
N SER A 83 -1.31 1.74 -18.63
CA SER A 83 -2.47 1.06 -18.03
C SER A 83 -2.05 0.14 -16.89
N MET A 84 -2.98 -0.16 -15.98
CA MET A 84 -2.77 -1.17 -14.93
C MET A 84 -2.34 -2.52 -15.52
N LYS A 85 -2.97 -2.96 -16.63
CA LYS A 85 -2.61 -4.20 -17.32
C LYS A 85 -1.16 -4.18 -17.80
N THR A 86 -0.72 -3.06 -18.37
CA THR A 86 0.66 -2.87 -18.83
C THR A 86 1.62 -2.93 -17.65
N LEU A 87 1.34 -2.19 -16.57
CA LEU A 87 2.17 -2.15 -15.37
C LEU A 87 2.30 -3.53 -14.71
N LEU A 88 1.19 -4.27 -14.63
CA LEU A 88 1.18 -5.65 -14.15
C LEU A 88 2.01 -6.53 -15.08
N THR A 89 1.77 -6.53 -16.39
CA THR A 89 2.50 -7.38 -17.34
C THR A 89 4.02 -7.16 -17.28
N GLU A 90 4.47 -5.92 -17.13
CA GLU A 90 5.89 -5.58 -17.01
C GLU A 90 6.52 -6.04 -15.69
N LYS A 91 5.75 -6.01 -14.59
CA LYS A 91 6.27 -6.27 -13.25
C LYS A 91 5.97 -7.69 -12.73
N ILE A 92 4.97 -8.39 -13.27
CA ILE A 92 4.50 -9.72 -12.82
C ILE A 92 5.52 -10.84 -13.01
N LYS A 93 6.66 -10.58 -13.66
CA LYS A 93 7.84 -11.46 -13.64
C LYS A 93 8.23 -11.86 -12.21
N ASN A 94 7.88 -11.04 -11.21
CA ASN A 94 7.94 -11.41 -9.81
C ASN A 94 6.61 -12.05 -9.36
N ALA A 95 6.66 -13.37 -9.09
CA ALA A 95 5.53 -14.24 -8.73
C ALA A 95 4.85 -13.96 -7.36
N ASN A 96 4.92 -12.72 -6.87
CA ASN A 96 4.38 -12.30 -5.58
C ASN A 96 3.59 -10.98 -5.63
N ILE A 97 3.70 -10.22 -6.72
CA ILE A 97 3.16 -8.86 -6.82
C ILE A 97 1.64 -8.88 -6.85
N TRP A 98 1.05 -9.81 -7.60
CA TRP A 98 -0.39 -9.92 -7.75
C TRP A 98 -1.05 -10.24 -6.41
N GLU A 99 -0.51 -11.23 -5.70
CA GLU A 99 -0.97 -11.64 -4.39
C GLU A 99 -0.86 -10.51 -3.35
N ASN A 100 0.26 -9.79 -3.35
CA ASN A 100 0.44 -8.62 -2.49
C ASN A 100 -0.60 -7.54 -2.79
N TYR A 101 -0.81 -7.23 -4.07
CA TYR A 101 -1.78 -6.22 -4.50
C TYR A 101 -3.21 -6.59 -4.10
N ILE A 102 -3.63 -7.85 -4.25
CA ILE A 102 -4.97 -8.30 -3.81
C ILE A 102 -5.17 -8.04 -2.31
N ILE A 103 -4.21 -8.46 -1.47
CA ILE A 103 -4.28 -8.24 -0.02
C ILE A 103 -4.30 -6.73 0.30
N TYR A 104 -3.46 -5.96 -0.38
CA TYR A 104 -3.40 -4.51 -0.21
C TYR A 104 -4.73 -3.84 -0.57
N TYR A 105 -5.33 -4.23 -1.70
CA TYR A 105 -6.62 -3.74 -2.17
C TYR A 105 -7.72 -4.06 -1.15
N ASP A 106 -7.86 -5.32 -0.71
CA ASP A 106 -8.89 -5.69 0.26
C ASP A 106 -8.77 -4.90 1.57
N LEU A 107 -7.56 -4.78 2.12
CA LEU A 107 -7.32 -4.01 3.34
C LEU A 107 -7.66 -2.52 3.17
N ARG A 108 -7.23 -1.91 2.06
CA ARG A 108 -7.49 -0.49 1.77
C ARG A 108 -8.97 -0.23 1.51
N SER A 109 -9.65 -1.10 0.77
CA SER A 109 -11.08 -1.03 0.50
C SER A 109 -11.91 -1.17 1.78
N ARG A 110 -11.41 -1.92 2.78
CA ARG A 110 -11.97 -1.98 4.14
C ARG A 110 -11.63 -0.77 5.02
N GLY A 111 -11.03 0.29 4.47
CA GLY A 111 -10.72 1.54 5.17
C GLY A 111 -9.53 1.48 6.13
N TYR A 112 -8.70 0.44 6.04
CA TYR A 112 -7.47 0.37 6.81
C TYR A 112 -6.36 1.21 6.17
N VAL A 113 -5.46 1.72 7.01
CA VAL A 113 -4.19 2.28 6.53
C VAL A 113 -3.17 1.15 6.50
N VAL A 114 -2.58 0.92 5.33
CA VAL A 114 -1.64 -0.18 5.06
C VAL A 114 -0.28 0.40 4.70
N ARG A 115 0.75 0.00 5.45
CA ARG A 115 2.15 0.37 5.21
C ARG A 115 2.96 -0.90 4.94
N LYS A 116 4.13 -0.73 4.33
CA LYS A 116 5.10 -1.82 4.11
C LYS A 116 5.37 -2.56 5.43
N GLY A 117 5.42 -3.88 5.34
CA GLY A 117 5.74 -4.74 6.45
C GLY A 117 7.23 -4.79 6.75
N ILE A 118 7.60 -5.67 7.67
CA ILE A 118 8.96 -5.74 8.23
C ILE A 118 9.80 -6.88 7.65
N SER A 119 9.19 -7.79 6.87
CA SER A 119 9.89 -8.88 6.20
C SER A 119 9.19 -9.29 4.91
N GLU A 120 9.75 -10.25 4.18
CA GLU A 120 9.11 -10.82 2.99
C GLU A 120 7.83 -11.60 3.34
N GLU A 121 7.77 -12.21 4.52
CA GLU A 121 6.61 -12.96 4.95
C GLU A 121 5.58 -12.06 5.61
N ILE A 122 6.03 -11.13 6.48
CA ILE A 122 5.19 -10.07 7.07
C ILE A 122 5.19 -8.88 6.12
N ILE A 123 4.33 -8.96 5.11
CA ILE A 123 4.30 -8.02 3.98
C ILE A 123 3.69 -6.66 4.33
N TYR A 124 2.81 -6.57 5.34
CA TYR A 124 2.17 -5.31 5.71
C TYR A 124 2.09 -5.05 7.22
N THR A 125 2.14 -3.77 7.54
CA THR A 125 1.81 -3.20 8.84
C THR A 125 0.50 -2.43 8.71
N VAL A 126 -0.53 -2.82 9.46
CA VAL A 126 -1.88 -2.26 9.32
C VAL A 126 -2.28 -1.46 10.56
N TYR A 127 -2.80 -0.27 10.34
CA TYR A 127 -3.24 0.65 11.40
C TYR A 127 -4.76 0.68 11.52
N PRO A 128 -5.31 1.02 12.70
CA PRO A 128 -6.75 1.14 12.88
C PRO A 128 -7.40 2.13 11.90
N ARG A 129 -8.66 1.87 11.56
CA ARG A 129 -9.45 2.76 10.71
C ARG A 129 -9.58 4.14 11.36
N GLY A 130 -9.52 5.19 10.55
CA GLY A 130 -9.68 6.57 11.03
C GLY A 130 -8.54 7.07 11.94
N THR A 131 -7.49 6.28 12.16
CA THR A 131 -6.31 6.72 12.91
C THR A 131 -5.18 7.12 11.98
N LYS A 132 -4.38 8.09 12.41
CA LYS A 132 -3.14 8.44 11.71
C LYS A 132 -2.04 7.49 12.18
N PRO A 133 -1.18 6.96 11.30
CA PRO A 133 -0.05 6.11 11.69
C PRO A 133 0.86 6.69 12.77
N TYR A 134 0.96 8.02 12.86
CA TYR A 134 1.77 8.73 13.86
C TYR A 134 1.10 8.86 15.24
N THR A 135 -0.21 8.60 15.32
CA THR A 135 -1.02 8.83 16.54
C THR A 135 -1.46 7.53 17.21
N ALA A 136 -1.38 6.39 16.52
CA ALA A 136 -1.80 5.11 17.04
C ALA A 136 -0.80 4.01 16.63
N PRO A 137 -0.51 3.04 17.52
CA PRO A 137 0.32 1.91 17.16
C PRO A 137 -0.37 1.05 16.08
N PRO A 138 0.41 0.25 15.31
CA PRO A 138 -0.15 -0.73 14.40
C PRO A 138 -1.17 -1.66 15.08
N LYS A 139 -2.28 -1.93 14.40
CA LYS A 139 -3.35 -2.84 14.85
C LYS A 139 -2.93 -4.30 14.70
N PHE A 140 -2.32 -4.64 13.56
CA PHE A 140 -1.78 -5.97 13.28
C PHE A 140 -0.69 -5.94 12.21
N TYR A 141 0.19 -6.94 12.28
CA TYR A 141 1.04 -7.36 11.18
C TYR A 141 0.29 -8.36 10.32
N VAL A 142 0.45 -8.25 9.01
CA VAL A 142 -0.14 -9.16 8.03
C VAL A 142 0.96 -9.97 7.39
N ALA A 143 0.93 -11.28 7.62
CA ALA A 143 1.75 -12.25 6.89
C ALA A 143 0.97 -12.83 5.71
N LYS A 144 1.63 -13.03 4.57
CA LYS A 144 1.01 -13.64 3.39
C LYS A 144 1.22 -15.14 3.36
N LEU A 145 0.15 -15.86 3.02
CA LEU A 145 0.19 -17.28 2.64
C LEU A 145 -0.60 -17.47 1.34
N VAL A 146 -0.04 -18.23 0.41
CA VAL A 146 -0.70 -18.55 -0.86
C VAL A 146 -1.09 -20.02 -0.83
N GLU A 147 -2.34 -20.31 -1.13
CA GLU A 147 -2.85 -21.67 -1.17
C GLU A 147 -2.05 -22.53 -2.16
N GLY A 148 -1.73 -23.75 -1.74
CA GLY A 148 -0.90 -24.67 -2.52
C GLY A 148 0.61 -24.38 -2.47
N LYS A 149 1.07 -23.30 -1.82
CA LYS A 149 2.50 -23.12 -1.47
C LYS A 149 2.74 -23.70 -0.07
N PRO A 150 3.74 -24.59 0.12
CA PRO A 150 4.02 -25.17 1.42
C PRO A 150 4.48 -24.11 2.43
N LEU A 151 3.90 -24.11 3.63
CA LEU A 151 4.33 -23.29 4.75
C LEU A 151 5.27 -24.11 5.66
N SER A 152 6.52 -23.67 5.80
CA SER A 152 7.43 -24.32 6.73
C SER A 152 7.11 -23.93 8.19
N LEU A 153 7.28 -24.87 9.12
CA LEU A 153 7.17 -24.59 10.56
C LEU A 153 8.19 -23.54 11.01
N TYR A 154 9.35 -23.49 10.36
CA TYR A 154 10.36 -22.45 10.59
C TYR A 154 9.82 -21.06 10.27
N THR A 155 9.18 -20.89 9.10
CA THR A 155 8.55 -19.63 8.69
C THR A 155 7.44 -19.23 9.67
N LEU A 156 6.57 -20.17 10.05
CA LEU A 156 5.49 -19.92 11.00
C LEU A 156 6.04 -19.47 12.37
N ARG A 157 7.09 -20.13 12.86
CA ARG A 157 7.78 -19.75 14.10
C ARG A 157 8.41 -18.36 13.98
N LYS A 158 9.08 -18.07 12.87
CA LYS A 158 9.71 -16.77 12.58
C LYS A 158 8.68 -15.63 12.63
N ILE A 159 7.60 -15.71 11.85
CA ILE A 159 6.59 -14.63 11.81
C ILE A 159 5.89 -14.45 13.16
N THR A 160 5.66 -15.54 13.89
CA THR A 160 5.03 -15.49 15.22
C THR A 160 5.97 -14.86 16.26
N GLN A 161 7.25 -15.21 16.24
CA GLN A 161 8.27 -14.62 17.12
C GLN A 161 8.46 -13.13 16.82
N SER A 162 8.53 -12.73 15.55
CA SER A 162 8.63 -11.32 15.15
C SER A 162 7.43 -10.50 15.63
N ALA A 163 6.21 -11.03 15.47
CA ALA A 163 5.02 -10.35 15.96
C ALA A 163 5.00 -10.24 17.49
N LYS A 164 5.38 -11.32 18.20
CA LYS A 164 5.47 -11.33 19.68
C LYS A 164 6.53 -10.34 20.18
N ALA A 165 7.70 -10.29 19.57
CA ALA A 165 8.79 -9.38 19.94
C ALA A 165 8.41 -7.90 19.77
N SER A 166 7.60 -7.58 18.75
CA SER A 166 7.09 -6.21 18.54
C SER A 166 5.79 -5.92 19.30
N GLU A 167 5.32 -6.84 20.14
CA GLU A 167 4.03 -6.77 20.86
C GLU A 167 2.84 -6.47 19.93
N LYS A 168 2.90 -6.96 18.68
CA LYS A 168 1.85 -6.78 17.68
C LYS A 168 1.07 -8.06 17.46
N LYS A 169 -0.22 -7.91 17.17
CA LYS A 169 -1.06 -9.02 16.75
C LYS A 169 -0.63 -9.46 15.35
N LEU A 170 -0.54 -10.76 15.13
CA LEU A 170 -0.29 -11.34 13.81
C LEU A 170 -1.60 -11.80 13.17
N VAL A 171 -1.77 -11.46 11.91
CA VAL A 171 -2.83 -11.96 11.04
C VAL A 171 -2.17 -12.62 9.83
N ILE A 172 -2.61 -13.81 9.46
CA ILE A 172 -2.21 -14.48 8.23
C ILE A 172 -3.31 -14.24 7.20
N ALA A 173 -2.95 -13.59 6.09
CA ALA A 173 -3.79 -13.45 4.90
C ALA A 173 -3.51 -14.64 3.97
N VAL A 174 -4.50 -15.53 3.86
CA VAL A 174 -4.47 -16.69 2.95
C VAL A 174 -5.17 -16.29 1.67
N ILE A 175 -4.48 -16.41 0.54
CA ILE A 175 -5.04 -16.17 -0.79
C ILE A 175 -5.27 -17.51 -1.46
N ASP A 176 -6.48 -17.75 -1.93
CA ASP A 176 -6.82 -18.95 -2.69
C ASP A 176 -6.46 -18.83 -4.18
N ARG A 177 -6.73 -19.88 -4.96
CA ARG A 177 -6.47 -19.89 -6.41
C ARG A 177 -7.39 -18.95 -7.22
N GLN A 178 -8.51 -18.52 -6.65
CA GLN A 178 -9.49 -17.64 -7.29
C GLN A 178 -9.21 -16.15 -7.00
N GLY A 179 -8.34 -15.87 -6.02
CA GLY A 179 -7.97 -14.51 -5.61
C GLY A 179 -8.74 -14.03 -4.38
N ASP A 180 -9.50 -14.89 -3.71
CA ASP A 180 -10.18 -14.54 -2.47
C ASP A 180 -9.20 -14.53 -1.29
N VAL A 181 -9.35 -13.55 -0.39
CA VAL A 181 -8.49 -13.39 0.77
C VAL A 181 -9.24 -13.72 2.06
N THR A 182 -8.71 -14.70 2.80
CA THR A 182 -9.18 -15.06 4.14
C THR A 182 -8.15 -14.68 5.20
N TYR A 183 -8.58 -14.05 6.28
CA TYR A 183 -7.69 -13.57 7.35
C TYR A 183 -7.82 -14.40 8.63
N TYR A 184 -6.73 -15.00 9.07
CA TYR A 184 -6.65 -15.78 10.30
C TYR A 184 -5.84 -15.04 11.36
N LYS A 185 -6.44 -14.79 12.52
CA LYS A 185 -5.70 -14.23 13.67
C LYS A 185 -4.89 -15.33 14.33
N VAL A 186 -3.59 -15.11 14.48
CA VAL A 186 -2.70 -16.01 15.22
C VAL A 186 -2.66 -15.55 16.66
N SER A 187 -2.87 -16.47 17.58
CA SER A 187 -2.69 -16.25 19.01
C SER A 187 -1.82 -17.37 19.58
N PRO A 188 -0.86 -17.07 20.46
CA PRO A 188 -0.15 -18.11 21.17
C PRO A 188 -1.16 -18.93 21.98
N MET A 189 -1.00 -20.25 21.96
CA MET A 189 -1.75 -21.11 22.86
C MET A 189 -1.27 -20.84 24.29
N PRO A 190 -2.16 -20.53 25.24
CA PRO A 190 -1.80 -20.52 26.64
C PRO A 190 -1.42 -21.96 27.04
N LEU A 191 -0.20 -22.14 27.51
CA LEU A 191 0.28 -23.35 28.17
C LEU A 191 -0.14 -23.31 29.64
#